data_AF-A0A2P4SHR9-F1
#
_entry.id   AF-A0A2P4SHR9-F1
#
_cell.length_a   1.000
_cell.length_b   1.000
_cell.length_c   1.000
_cell.angle_alpha   90.00
_cell.angle_beta   90.00
_cell.angle_gamma   90.00
#
_symmetry.space_group_name_H-M   'P 1'
#
loop_
_entity.id
_entity.type
_entity.pdbx_description
1 polymer ?
#
loop_
_entity_poly.entity_id
_entity_poly.type
_entity_poly.pdbx_seq_one_letter_code
_entity_poly.pdbx_strand_id
1 'polypeptide(L)'
;LLLLLQSFTGYAENLLSERAVPPVEAVGPCMSAGLTVRRYWHSMLRLGACYQQLQTEAAEPPAPCDTCASAQAGLQEVSKAITSICQSQNIPSALSRFQEMVEGTEGKRTLSATDVSYWVSEQSKNLSCISKQLRSLLEQVNPLKSELAESKKEKDELRKQVEDFARLLQVEKEIQAQQRKEAEQSLEVKNKERLEAVAKLEQDKNDLRREATKQTLLEDSKAVMVARSRVLELEKEVQLLTSQRDSLGQELSAVTTQLEKEKAKVESTLRHEKSLQAKQSTLLQQLDSLDQEREELQASLGEVEEDRARMAEQLQESQKQKEQSMHQLRVQQELLDTLQQEKLNLEQSISELRENVSRLEEQAKDLKEREKLLVFFPELHIPIETQFESTGNITEDMEKQLQANHIRIGVLEQENMRLRAALAKVKAAAQQGVLQHIPQTQLRTQLSSQRGGEAARMVAAINLSAQLPLLALC
;
A
#
# COMPACT_ATOMS: atom_id res chain seq x y z
N LEU A 1 5.85 21.91 -28.31
CA LEU A 1 6.25 22.78 -27.17
C LEU A 1 6.93 24.07 -27.64
N LEU A 2 7.98 24.00 -28.47
CA LEU A 2 8.66 25.17 -29.05
C LEU A 2 7.72 26.15 -29.78
N LEU A 3 6.80 25.63 -30.61
CA LEU A 3 5.77 26.44 -31.28
C LEU A 3 4.76 27.06 -30.30
N LEU A 4 4.51 26.42 -29.16
CA LEU A 4 3.64 26.92 -28.10
C LEU A 4 4.32 28.08 -27.34
N LEU A 5 5.63 27.93 -27.06
CA LEU A 5 6.48 28.93 -26.42
C LEU A 5 6.72 30.14 -27.34
N GLN A 6 6.99 29.94 -28.64
CA GLN A 6 7.10 31.03 -29.61
C GLN A 6 5.79 31.82 -29.78
N SER A 7 4.64 31.14 -29.68
CA SER A 7 3.34 31.83 -29.71
C SER A 7 3.08 32.67 -28.46
N PHE A 8 3.71 32.32 -27.33
CA PHE A 8 3.64 33.07 -26.08
C PHE A 8 4.46 34.37 -26.15
N THR A 9 5.61 34.34 -26.85
CA THR A 9 6.44 35.54 -27.10
C THR A 9 5.71 36.55 -27.99
N GLY A 10 5.06 36.09 -29.07
CA GLY A 10 4.24 36.96 -29.92
C GLY A 10 2.95 37.48 -29.27
N TYR A 11 2.46 36.79 -28.23
CA TYR A 11 1.35 37.25 -27.38
C TYR A 11 1.80 38.38 -26.45
N ALA A 12 2.98 38.26 -25.85
CA ALA A 12 3.56 39.30 -24.99
C ALA A 12 3.89 40.59 -25.79
N GLU A 13 4.41 40.47 -27.01
CA GLU A 13 4.72 41.64 -27.86
C GLU A 13 3.48 42.39 -28.35
N ASN A 14 2.37 41.69 -28.66
CA ASN A 14 1.12 42.33 -29.08
C ASN A 14 0.31 42.96 -27.93
N LEU A 15 0.48 42.48 -26.69
CA LEU A 15 -0.10 43.08 -25.50
C LEU A 15 0.61 44.37 -25.07
N LEU A 16 1.88 44.54 -25.46
CA LEU A 16 2.72 45.68 -25.09
C LEU A 16 2.80 46.78 -26.18
N SER A 17 2.31 46.51 -27.39
CA SER A 17 2.35 47.45 -28.50
C SER A 17 0.93 47.85 -28.90
N GLU A 18 0.52 49.09 -28.60
CA GLU A 18 -0.77 49.68 -28.99
C GLU A 18 -0.88 49.91 -30.51
N ARG A 19 -0.81 48.85 -31.32
CA ARG A 19 -1.04 48.95 -32.77
C ARG A 19 -2.13 48.01 -33.24
N ALA A 20 -3.07 48.61 -33.98
CA ALA A 20 -4.24 47.97 -34.55
C ALA A 20 -3.90 46.75 -35.43
N VAL A 21 -4.66 45.69 -35.24
CA VAL A 21 -4.60 44.42 -35.99
C VAL A 21 -5.06 44.64 -37.45
N PRO A 22 -4.31 44.22 -38.48
CA PRO A 22 -4.77 44.28 -39.87
C PRO A 22 -5.73 43.14 -40.23
N PRO A 23 -6.60 43.29 -41.25
CA PRO A 23 -7.61 42.29 -41.59
C PRO A 23 -7.02 41.07 -42.31
N VAL A 24 -7.66 39.92 -42.09
CA VAL A 24 -7.23 38.57 -42.50
C VAL A 24 -7.68 38.28 -43.94
N GLU A 25 -6.73 38.02 -44.85
CA GLU A 25 -7.00 37.30 -46.10
C GLU A 25 -7.03 35.78 -45.87
N ALA A 26 -7.97 35.12 -46.55
CA ALA A 26 -8.30 33.72 -46.36
C ALA A 26 -7.36 32.78 -47.12
N VAL A 27 -6.81 31.77 -46.43
CA VAL A 27 -6.19 30.59 -47.07
C VAL A 27 -6.68 29.31 -46.36
N GLY A 28 -6.90 28.28 -47.18
CA GLY A 28 -7.73 27.10 -46.97
C GLY A 28 -7.27 26.01 -45.98
N PRO A 29 -7.88 24.80 -46.05
CA PRO A 29 -8.16 23.96 -44.89
C PRO A 29 -7.03 22.99 -44.54
N CYS A 30 -6.17 23.36 -43.59
CA CYS A 30 -5.27 22.43 -42.89
C CYS A 30 -5.43 22.64 -41.37
N MET A 31 -6.03 21.66 -40.68
CA MET A 31 -6.25 21.67 -39.22
C MET A 31 -4.91 21.53 -38.47
N SER A 32 -4.20 22.63 -38.27
CA SER A 32 -2.96 22.68 -37.49
C SER A 32 -3.26 22.91 -36.00
N ALA A 33 -2.45 22.32 -35.10
CA ALA A 33 -2.47 22.61 -33.67
C ALA A 33 -2.36 24.14 -33.38
N GLY A 34 -1.78 24.90 -34.32
CA GLY A 34 -1.75 26.36 -34.29
C GLY A 34 -3.14 27.01 -34.33
N LEU A 35 -4.10 26.48 -35.08
CA LEU A 35 -5.48 27.00 -35.10
C LEU A 35 -6.19 26.77 -33.76
N THR A 36 -6.01 25.61 -33.13
CA THR A 36 -6.60 25.29 -31.82
C THR A 36 -6.02 26.19 -30.73
N VAL A 37 -4.70 26.38 -30.71
CA VAL A 37 -4.00 27.27 -29.76
C VAL A 37 -4.41 28.73 -29.99
N ARG A 38 -4.51 29.16 -31.25
CA ARG A 38 -4.97 30.52 -31.60
C ARG A 38 -6.42 30.76 -31.20
N ARG A 39 -7.30 29.76 -31.36
CA ARG A 39 -8.71 29.82 -30.96
C ARG A 39 -8.85 29.86 -29.42
N TYR A 40 -8.04 29.09 -28.70
CA TYR A 40 -7.97 29.14 -27.23
C TYR A 40 -7.53 30.53 -26.74
N TRP A 41 -6.46 31.09 -27.31
CA TRP A 41 -5.99 32.43 -26.92
C TRP A 41 -6.95 33.55 -27.31
N HIS A 42 -7.61 33.44 -28.46
CA HIS A 42 -8.65 34.40 -28.84
C HIS A 42 -9.85 34.35 -27.88
N SER A 43 -10.25 33.16 -27.41
CA SER A 43 -11.27 33.01 -26.36
C SER A 43 -10.80 33.57 -25.01
N MET A 44 -9.53 33.38 -24.62
CA MET A 44 -8.94 33.98 -23.41
C MET A 44 -8.89 35.51 -23.48
N LEU A 45 -8.53 36.10 -24.62
CA LEU A 45 -8.56 37.55 -24.84
C LEU A 45 -9.98 38.12 -24.73
N ARG A 46 -10.98 37.41 -25.27
CA ARG A 46 -12.39 37.77 -25.10
C ARG A 46 -12.85 37.68 -23.64
N LEU A 47 -12.40 36.66 -22.91
CA LEU A 47 -12.67 36.51 -21.48
C LEU A 47 -12.01 37.62 -20.65
N GLY A 48 -10.78 38.00 -20.98
CA GLY A 48 -10.07 39.13 -20.36
C GLY A 48 -10.78 40.45 -20.61
N ALA A 49 -11.24 40.71 -21.84
CA ALA A 49 -12.03 41.90 -22.17
C ALA A 49 -13.39 41.92 -21.43
N CYS A 50 -14.04 40.76 -21.29
CA CYS A 50 -15.29 40.62 -20.52
C CYS A 50 -15.08 40.86 -19.02
N TYR A 51 -13.97 40.35 -18.47
CA TYR A 51 -13.59 40.58 -17.06
C TYR A 51 -13.26 42.05 -16.79
N GLN A 52 -12.63 42.72 -17.75
CA GLN A 52 -12.29 44.14 -17.66
C GLN A 52 -13.53 45.05 -17.81
N GLN A 53 -14.54 44.66 -18.60
CA GLN A 53 -15.87 45.29 -18.63
C GLN A 53 -16.66 45.08 -17.34
N LEU A 54 -16.59 43.89 -16.73
CA LEU A 54 -17.22 43.58 -15.44
C LEU A 54 -16.58 44.31 -14.24
N GLN A 55 -15.34 44.79 -14.36
CA GLN A 55 -14.72 45.66 -13.35
C GLN A 55 -15.21 47.12 -13.42
N THR A 56 -15.79 47.56 -14.53
CA THR A 56 -16.28 48.94 -14.70
C THR A 56 -17.76 49.16 -14.34
N GLU A 57 -18.54 48.11 -14.09
CA GLU A 57 -19.92 48.21 -13.60
C GLU A 57 -20.08 47.42 -12.31
N ALA A 58 -19.94 48.10 -11.17
CA ALA A 58 -20.24 47.55 -9.86
C ALA A 58 -21.73 47.76 -9.52
N ALA A 59 -22.62 46.87 -9.99
CA ALA A 59 -23.95 46.67 -9.42
C ALA A 59 -24.57 45.33 -9.87
N GLU A 60 -24.92 44.50 -8.87
CA GLU A 60 -25.66 43.21 -8.92
C GLU A 60 -24.96 41.96 -9.48
N PRO A 61 -25.18 40.77 -8.88
CA PRO A 61 -24.59 39.51 -9.36
C PRO A 61 -25.31 39.06 -10.64
N PRO A 62 -24.62 38.95 -11.79
CA PRO A 62 -25.27 38.53 -13.01
C PRO A 62 -25.65 37.06 -12.93
N ALA A 63 -26.77 36.71 -13.57
CA ALA A 63 -27.19 35.34 -13.81
C ALA A 63 -26.03 34.48 -14.39
N PRO A 64 -26.02 33.15 -14.16
CA PRO A 64 -24.93 32.29 -14.62
C PRO A 64 -24.73 32.46 -16.13
N CYS A 65 -23.57 33.03 -16.49
CA CYS A 65 -23.30 33.39 -17.87
C CYS A 65 -23.02 32.14 -18.72
N ASP A 66 -23.61 32.02 -19.91
CA ASP A 66 -23.41 30.87 -20.80
C ASP A 66 -21.92 30.68 -21.17
N THR A 67 -21.17 31.79 -21.28
CA THR A 67 -19.72 31.78 -21.49
C THR A 67 -18.97 31.12 -20.32
N CYS A 68 -19.45 31.33 -19.09
CA CYS A 68 -18.88 30.82 -17.85
C CYS A 68 -19.16 29.31 -17.72
N ALA A 69 -20.39 28.90 -18.05
CA ALA A 69 -20.76 27.48 -18.12
C ALA A 69 -19.98 26.74 -19.22
N SER A 70 -19.80 27.35 -20.38
CA SER A 70 -18.99 26.81 -21.48
C SER A 70 -17.50 26.70 -21.10
N ALA A 71 -16.95 27.71 -20.40
CA ALA A 71 -15.56 27.67 -19.90
C ALA A 71 -15.36 26.57 -18.84
N GLN A 72 -16.31 26.40 -17.91
CA GLN A 72 -16.26 25.33 -16.91
C GLN A 72 -16.40 23.92 -17.54
N ALA A 73 -17.24 23.77 -18.58
CA ALA A 73 -17.31 22.52 -19.35
C ALA A 73 -15.99 22.22 -20.09
N GLY A 74 -15.33 23.24 -20.64
CA GLY A 74 -13.99 23.09 -21.22
C GLY A 74 -12.94 22.63 -20.19
N LEU A 75 -12.98 23.18 -18.98
CA LEU A 75 -12.09 22.77 -17.87
C LEU A 75 -12.36 21.33 -17.40
N GLN A 76 -13.62 20.89 -17.43
CA GLN A 76 -14.00 19.50 -17.15
C GLN A 76 -13.37 18.53 -18.14
N GLU A 77 -13.49 18.81 -19.44
CA GLU A 77 -12.91 17.97 -20.49
C GLU A 77 -11.38 17.93 -20.41
N VAL A 78 -10.73 19.07 -20.15
CA VAL A 78 -9.27 19.12 -19.91
C VAL A 78 -8.88 18.29 -18.68
N SER A 79 -9.70 18.30 -17.62
CA SER A 79 -9.43 17.50 -16.41
C SER A 79 -9.54 16.01 -16.65
N LYS A 80 -10.55 15.56 -17.41
CA LYS A 80 -10.68 14.16 -17.82
C LYS A 80 -9.45 13.70 -18.62
N ALA A 81 -8.97 14.53 -19.53
CA ALA A 81 -7.75 14.25 -20.29
C ALA A 81 -6.51 14.17 -19.38
N ILE A 82 -6.34 15.09 -18.43
CA ILE A 82 -5.22 15.08 -17.47
C ILE A 82 -5.28 13.83 -16.58
N THR A 83 -6.47 13.48 -16.05
CA THR A 83 -6.65 12.27 -15.22
C THR A 83 -6.35 11.00 -16.02
N SER A 84 -6.79 10.91 -17.28
CA SER A 84 -6.45 9.80 -18.18
C SER A 84 -4.95 9.68 -18.43
N ILE A 85 -4.25 10.81 -18.64
CA ILE A 85 -2.78 10.82 -18.78
C ILE A 85 -2.12 10.33 -17.50
N CYS A 86 -2.51 10.84 -16.32
CA CYS A 86 -1.97 10.40 -15.04
C CYS A 86 -2.19 8.89 -14.81
N GLN A 87 -3.38 8.36 -15.12
CA GLN A 87 -3.67 6.92 -15.05
C GLN A 87 -2.79 6.11 -16.00
N SER A 88 -2.67 6.53 -17.27
CA SER A 88 -1.84 5.83 -18.27
C SER A 88 -0.35 5.80 -17.92
N GLN A 89 0.12 6.77 -17.13
CA GLN A 89 1.51 6.90 -16.69
C GLN A 89 1.74 6.38 -15.26
N ASN A 90 0.72 5.77 -14.62
CA ASN A 90 0.75 5.32 -13.22
C ASN A 90 1.16 6.41 -12.21
N ILE A 91 0.69 7.64 -12.41
CA ILE A 91 0.96 8.79 -11.54
C ILE A 91 -0.31 9.13 -10.73
N PRO A 92 -0.21 9.41 -9.42
CA PRO A 92 -1.36 9.84 -8.62
C PRO A 92 -1.94 11.16 -9.14
N SER A 93 -3.23 11.15 -9.50
CA SER A 93 -3.93 12.36 -9.93
C SER A 93 -4.51 13.10 -8.73
N ALA A 94 -4.07 14.34 -8.52
CA ALA A 94 -4.66 15.20 -7.49
C ALA A 94 -6.10 15.64 -7.85
N LEU A 95 -6.47 15.53 -9.13
CA LEU A 95 -7.80 15.88 -9.65
C LEU A 95 -8.83 14.75 -9.47
N SER A 96 -8.42 13.49 -9.34
CA SER A 96 -9.35 12.36 -9.23
C SER A 96 -10.33 12.51 -8.07
N ARG A 97 -9.85 12.98 -6.90
CA ARG A 97 -10.69 13.22 -5.71
C ARG A 97 -11.64 14.41 -5.88
N PHE A 98 -11.25 15.41 -6.68
CA PHE A 98 -12.07 16.58 -6.94
C PHE A 98 -13.13 16.29 -8.02
N GLN A 99 -12.80 15.47 -9.02
CA GLN A 99 -13.75 15.00 -10.04
C GLN A 99 -14.87 14.13 -9.45
N GLU A 100 -14.55 13.18 -8.56
CA GLU A 100 -15.55 12.36 -7.86
C GLU A 100 -16.56 13.21 -7.06
N MET A 101 -16.09 14.31 -6.46
CA MET A 101 -16.93 15.26 -5.71
C MET A 101 -17.85 16.09 -6.62
N VAL A 102 -17.42 16.37 -7.86
CA VAL A 102 -18.17 17.19 -8.83
C VAL A 102 -19.12 16.34 -9.69
N GLU A 103 -18.78 15.08 -9.99
CA GLU A 103 -19.62 14.16 -10.79
C GLU A 103 -20.80 13.56 -9.99
N GLY A 104 -20.73 13.51 -8.65
CA GLY A 104 -21.78 12.97 -7.78
C GLY A 104 -23.04 13.85 -7.61
N THR A 105 -23.15 14.98 -8.32
CA THR A 105 -24.30 15.89 -8.21
C THR A 105 -25.00 16.01 -9.57
N GLU A 106 -26.07 15.24 -9.78
CA GLU A 106 -26.88 15.33 -11.01
C GLU A 106 -27.61 16.68 -11.07
N GLY A 107 -27.04 17.61 -11.83
CA GLY A 107 -27.63 18.91 -12.14
C GLY A 107 -26.53 19.94 -12.32
N LYS A 108 -26.54 20.66 -13.47
CA LYS A 108 -25.60 21.75 -13.81
C LYS A 108 -25.37 22.70 -12.64
N ARG A 109 -24.38 22.40 -11.80
CA ARG A 109 -23.88 23.28 -10.77
C ARG A 109 -22.75 24.06 -11.40
N THR A 110 -23.05 25.29 -11.82
CA THR A 110 -22.02 26.26 -12.13
C THR A 110 -21.17 26.39 -10.86
N LEU A 111 -19.91 26.02 -10.94
CA LEU A 111 -19.00 26.03 -9.79
C LEU A 111 -18.81 27.46 -9.29
N SER A 112 -18.65 27.63 -7.98
CA SER A 112 -18.32 28.92 -7.40
C SER A 112 -16.93 29.39 -7.87
N ALA A 113 -16.67 30.69 -7.82
CA ALA A 113 -15.36 31.23 -8.17
C ALA A 113 -14.21 30.60 -7.35
N THR A 114 -14.50 30.23 -6.10
CA THR A 114 -13.59 29.53 -5.20
C THR A 114 -13.32 28.09 -5.65
N ASP A 115 -14.36 27.35 -6.05
CA ASP A 115 -14.23 25.98 -6.57
C ASP A 115 -13.45 25.96 -7.89
N VAL A 116 -13.69 26.92 -8.78
CA VAL A 116 -12.94 27.07 -10.04
C VAL A 116 -11.47 27.37 -9.76
N SER A 117 -11.18 28.22 -8.78
CA SER A 117 -9.80 28.55 -8.38
C SER A 117 -9.07 27.36 -7.74
N TYR A 118 -9.77 26.60 -6.89
CA TYR A 118 -9.25 25.35 -6.34
C TYR A 118 -8.99 24.31 -7.43
N TRP A 119 -9.91 24.17 -8.39
CA TRP A 119 -9.75 23.29 -9.53
C TRP A 119 -8.52 23.63 -10.37
N VAL A 120 -8.34 24.91 -10.73
CA VAL A 120 -7.18 25.37 -11.49
C VAL A 120 -5.87 25.10 -10.73
N SER A 121 -5.89 25.20 -9.40
CA SER A 121 -4.74 24.82 -8.55
C SER A 121 -4.42 23.33 -8.64
N GLU A 122 -5.43 22.46 -8.52
CA GLU A 122 -5.25 21.01 -8.65
C GLU A 122 -4.82 20.58 -10.06
N GLN A 123 -5.35 21.22 -11.12
CA GLN A 123 -4.87 21.02 -12.50
C GLN A 123 -3.39 21.40 -12.64
N SER A 124 -2.98 22.53 -12.05
CA SER A 124 -1.60 22.99 -12.08
C SER A 124 -0.65 22.02 -11.38
N LYS A 125 -1.07 21.41 -10.26
CA LYS A 125 -0.30 20.37 -9.56
C LYS A 125 -0.10 19.13 -10.42
N ASN A 126 -1.14 18.67 -11.12
CA ASN A 126 -1.04 17.53 -12.04
C ASN A 126 -0.12 17.83 -13.22
N LEU A 127 -0.24 19.00 -13.86
CA LEU A 127 0.65 19.42 -14.96
C LEU A 127 2.11 19.54 -14.52
N SER A 128 2.35 19.99 -13.29
CA SER A 128 3.69 20.02 -12.68
C SER A 128 4.26 18.63 -12.46
N CYS A 129 3.43 17.70 -11.97
CA CYS A 129 3.81 16.29 -11.79
C CYS A 129 4.13 15.62 -13.13
N ILE A 130 3.26 15.77 -14.13
CA ILE A 130 3.47 15.29 -15.51
C ILE A 130 4.76 15.88 -16.11
N SER A 131 5.01 17.18 -15.92
CA SER A 131 6.24 17.84 -16.40
C SER A 131 7.50 17.30 -15.75
N LYS A 132 7.45 16.95 -14.46
CA LYS A 132 8.58 16.30 -13.76
C LYS A 132 8.83 14.90 -14.28
N GLN A 133 7.77 14.10 -14.48
CA GLN A 133 7.90 12.77 -15.05
C GLN A 133 8.47 12.80 -16.48
N LEU A 134 7.98 13.72 -17.32
CA LEU A 134 8.51 13.92 -18.68
C LEU A 134 9.99 14.32 -18.66
N ARG A 135 10.41 15.15 -17.71
CA ARG A 135 11.82 15.52 -17.55
C ARG A 135 12.67 14.32 -17.13
N SER A 136 12.22 13.53 -16.16
CA SER A 136 12.92 12.32 -15.73
C SER A 136 13.03 11.30 -16.86
N LEU A 137 11.96 11.08 -17.64
CA LEU A 137 12.00 10.21 -18.82
C LEU A 137 12.97 10.73 -19.88
N LEU A 138 13.01 12.04 -20.12
CA LEU A 138 13.95 12.64 -21.06
C LEU A 138 15.40 12.47 -20.57
N GLU A 139 15.65 12.63 -19.28
CA GLU A 139 16.95 12.39 -18.64
C GLU A 139 17.38 10.92 -18.74
N GLN A 140 16.45 9.95 -18.66
CA GLN A 140 16.73 8.53 -18.86
C GLN A 140 16.95 8.15 -20.33
N VAL A 141 16.31 8.84 -21.28
CA VAL A 141 16.46 8.58 -22.71
C VAL A 141 17.81 9.07 -23.26
N ASN A 142 18.40 10.10 -22.66
CA ASN A 142 19.70 10.64 -23.08
C ASN A 142 20.88 9.66 -22.96
N PRO A 143 21.11 8.95 -21.83
CA PRO A 143 22.17 7.95 -21.72
C PRO A 143 21.91 6.78 -22.69
N LEU A 144 20.66 6.32 -22.83
CA LEU A 144 20.31 5.28 -23.80
C LEU A 144 20.61 5.69 -25.25
N LYS A 145 20.43 6.97 -25.60
CA LYS A 145 20.84 7.49 -26.92
C LYS A 145 22.36 7.51 -27.10
N SER A 146 23.10 7.83 -26.03
CA SER A 146 24.57 7.80 -26.04
C SER A 146 25.09 6.37 -26.19
N GLU A 147 24.59 5.44 -25.39
CA GLU A 147 24.91 4.01 -25.47
C GLU A 147 24.56 3.42 -26.84
N LEU A 148 23.41 3.80 -27.41
CA LEU A 148 23.05 3.40 -28.77
C LEU A 148 24.01 3.95 -29.84
N ALA A 149 24.52 5.17 -29.66
CA ALA A 149 25.50 5.76 -30.57
C ALA A 149 26.88 5.06 -30.45
N GLU A 150 27.31 4.77 -29.22
CA GLU A 150 28.56 4.02 -28.95
C GLU A 150 28.49 2.60 -29.48
N SER A 151 27.39 1.87 -29.21
CA SER A 151 27.18 0.52 -29.73
C SER A 151 27.16 0.49 -31.27
N LYS A 152 26.57 1.51 -31.92
CA LYS A 152 26.64 1.65 -33.39
C LYS A 152 28.07 1.84 -33.88
N LYS A 153 28.85 2.68 -33.21
CA LYS A 153 30.26 2.91 -33.55
C LYS A 153 31.10 1.64 -33.39
N GLU A 154 30.90 0.90 -32.30
CA GLU A 154 31.57 -0.39 -32.06
C GLU A 154 31.20 -1.43 -33.13
N LYS A 155 29.92 -1.52 -33.50
CA LYS A 155 29.46 -2.40 -34.57
C LYS A 155 30.10 -2.06 -35.92
N ASP A 156 30.24 -0.77 -36.24
CA ASP A 156 30.86 -0.33 -37.48
C ASP A 156 32.38 -0.60 -37.49
N GLU A 157 33.05 -0.47 -36.34
CA GLU A 157 34.46 -0.85 -36.18
C GLU A 157 34.68 -2.37 -36.33
N LEU A 158 33.85 -3.18 -35.68
CA LEU A 158 33.90 -4.64 -35.82
C LEU A 158 33.62 -5.08 -37.26
N ARG A 159 32.67 -4.43 -37.94
CA ARG A 159 32.40 -4.68 -39.36
C ARG A 159 33.64 -4.41 -40.21
N LYS A 160 34.33 -3.29 -39.97
CA LYS A 160 35.58 -2.96 -40.67
C LYS A 160 36.67 -3.99 -40.41
N GLN A 161 36.85 -4.46 -39.17
CA GLN A 161 37.80 -5.52 -38.84
C GLN A 161 37.49 -6.83 -39.57
N VAL A 162 36.22 -7.22 -39.65
CA VAL A 162 35.80 -8.40 -40.41
C VAL A 162 36.14 -8.26 -41.90
N GLU A 163 35.92 -7.08 -42.48
CA GLU A 163 36.30 -6.80 -43.86
C GLU A 163 37.83 -6.82 -44.08
N ASP A 164 38.61 -6.31 -43.13
CA ASP A 164 40.08 -6.37 -43.17
C ASP A 164 40.59 -7.82 -43.10
N PHE A 165 40.04 -8.64 -42.19
CA PHE A 165 40.37 -10.06 -42.12
C PHE A 165 39.96 -10.82 -43.38
N ALA A 166 38.81 -10.49 -43.98
CA ALA A 166 38.40 -11.08 -45.24
C ALA A 166 39.38 -10.74 -46.39
N ARG A 167 39.87 -9.49 -46.45
CA ARG A 167 40.91 -9.07 -47.40
C ARG A 167 42.22 -9.82 -47.18
N LEU A 168 42.71 -9.88 -45.94
CA LEU A 168 43.96 -10.59 -45.61
C LEU A 168 43.87 -12.09 -45.94
N LEU A 169 42.74 -12.72 -45.63
CA LEU A 169 42.51 -14.13 -45.95
C LEU A 169 42.49 -14.38 -47.46
N GLN A 170 41.96 -13.44 -48.24
CA GLN A 170 41.95 -13.54 -49.70
C GLN A 170 43.38 -13.44 -50.27
N VAL A 171 44.18 -12.49 -49.79
CA VAL A 171 45.59 -12.35 -50.18
C VAL A 171 46.40 -13.60 -49.82
N GLU A 172 46.21 -14.15 -48.62
CA GLU A 172 46.89 -15.39 -48.19
C GLU A 172 46.52 -16.57 -49.10
N LYS A 173 45.23 -16.70 -49.48
CA LYS A 173 44.81 -17.74 -50.43
C LYS A 173 45.46 -17.59 -51.80
N GLU A 174 45.59 -16.36 -52.30
CA GLU A 174 46.27 -16.07 -53.56
C GLU A 174 47.76 -16.41 -53.50
N ILE A 175 48.43 -16.08 -52.40
CA ILE A 175 49.84 -16.45 -52.16
C ILE A 175 50.00 -17.97 -52.11
N GLN A 176 49.15 -18.68 -51.37
CA GLN A 176 49.21 -20.14 -51.29
C GLN A 176 48.94 -20.80 -52.66
N ALA A 177 47.99 -20.28 -53.43
CA ALA A 177 47.72 -20.78 -54.78
C ALA A 177 48.93 -20.57 -55.71
N GLN A 178 49.57 -19.40 -55.62
CA GLN A 178 50.76 -19.08 -56.41
C GLN A 178 51.95 -19.98 -56.04
N GLN A 179 52.21 -20.18 -54.75
CA GLN A 179 53.26 -21.09 -54.27
C GLN A 179 53.04 -22.53 -54.74
N ARG A 180 51.79 -23.02 -54.71
CA ARG A 180 51.45 -24.36 -55.23
C ARG A 180 51.75 -24.47 -56.72
N LYS A 181 51.38 -23.46 -57.50
CA LYS A 181 51.63 -23.42 -58.94
C LYS A 181 53.13 -23.42 -59.26
N GLU A 182 53.93 -22.63 -58.53
CA GLU A 182 55.39 -22.59 -58.70
C GLU A 182 56.04 -23.93 -58.31
N ALA A 183 55.59 -24.57 -57.23
CA ALA A 183 56.06 -25.88 -56.83
C ALA A 183 55.73 -26.96 -57.88
N GLU A 184 54.53 -26.92 -58.45
CA GLU A 184 54.09 -27.82 -59.52
C GLU A 184 54.94 -27.65 -60.79
N GLN A 185 55.17 -26.40 -61.22
CA GLN A 185 56.04 -26.10 -62.36
C GLN A 185 57.48 -26.55 -62.12
N SER A 186 58.03 -26.35 -60.91
CA SER A 186 59.37 -26.82 -60.57
C SER A 186 59.49 -28.35 -60.62
N LEU A 187 58.46 -29.05 -60.15
CA LEU A 187 58.39 -30.51 -60.23
C LEU A 187 58.30 -31.00 -61.68
N GLU A 188 57.54 -30.31 -62.53
CA GLU A 188 57.40 -30.65 -63.94
C GLU A 188 58.74 -30.54 -64.70
N VAL A 189 59.49 -29.45 -64.48
CA VAL A 189 60.84 -29.27 -65.07
C VAL A 189 61.77 -30.40 -64.62
N LYS A 190 61.84 -30.69 -63.31
CA LYS A 190 62.68 -31.76 -62.78
C LYS A 190 62.31 -33.13 -63.33
N ASN A 191 61.01 -33.39 -63.56
CA ASN A 191 60.57 -34.64 -64.16
C ASN A 191 61.02 -34.76 -65.62
N LYS A 192 60.97 -33.68 -66.40
CA LYS A 192 61.47 -33.67 -67.77
C LYS A 192 62.98 -33.95 -67.83
N GLU A 193 63.77 -33.30 -66.99
CA GLU A 193 65.22 -33.54 -66.88
C GLU A 193 65.54 -35.00 -66.53
N ARG A 194 64.76 -35.60 -65.60
CA ARG A 194 64.89 -37.01 -65.24
C ARG A 194 64.61 -37.93 -66.43
N LEU A 195 63.57 -37.66 -67.21
CA LEU A 195 63.23 -38.45 -68.39
C LEU A 195 64.32 -38.37 -69.47
N GLU A 196 64.88 -37.18 -69.70
CA GLU A 196 65.97 -36.99 -70.67
C GLU A 196 67.24 -37.74 -70.24
N ALA A 197 67.60 -37.69 -68.94
CA ALA A 197 68.72 -38.45 -68.41
C ALA A 197 68.53 -39.96 -68.55
N VAL A 198 67.32 -40.46 -68.29
CA VAL A 198 66.98 -41.89 -68.46
C VAL A 198 67.09 -42.32 -69.93
N ALA A 199 66.55 -41.52 -70.86
CA ALA A 199 66.64 -41.82 -72.29
C ALA A 199 68.10 -41.88 -72.77
N LYS A 200 68.95 -40.98 -72.28
CA LYS A 200 70.39 -40.97 -72.60
C LYS A 200 71.11 -42.21 -72.07
N LEU A 201 70.85 -42.58 -70.82
CA LEU A 201 71.41 -43.80 -70.23
C LEU A 201 70.94 -45.06 -70.97
N GLU A 202 69.70 -45.08 -71.44
CA GLU A 202 69.18 -46.20 -72.21
C GLU A 202 69.78 -46.29 -73.62
N GLN A 203 70.06 -45.15 -74.24
CA GLN A 203 70.83 -45.10 -75.48
C GLN A 203 72.26 -45.61 -75.27
N ASP A 204 72.96 -45.11 -74.25
CA ASP A 204 74.33 -45.53 -73.93
C ASP A 204 74.39 -47.04 -73.62
N LYS A 205 73.39 -47.57 -72.90
CA LYS A 205 73.23 -49.02 -72.67
C LYS A 205 73.09 -49.80 -73.98
N ASN A 206 72.32 -49.30 -74.93
CA ASN A 206 72.12 -49.96 -76.23
C ASN A 206 73.37 -49.88 -77.12
N ASP A 207 74.10 -48.77 -77.07
CA ASP A 207 75.38 -48.60 -77.79
C ASP A 207 76.48 -49.49 -77.21
N LEU A 208 76.58 -49.55 -75.88
CA LEU A 208 77.45 -50.51 -75.19
C LEU A 208 77.08 -51.95 -75.54
N ARG A 209 75.79 -52.28 -75.68
CA ARG A 209 75.34 -53.61 -76.11
C ARG A 209 75.74 -53.92 -77.55
N ARG A 210 75.68 -52.94 -78.46
CA ARG A 210 76.13 -53.10 -79.86
C ARG A 210 77.64 -53.29 -79.95
N GLU A 211 78.41 -52.50 -79.20
CA GLU A 211 79.87 -52.63 -79.15
C GLU A 211 80.27 -53.96 -78.49
N ALA A 212 79.55 -54.41 -77.45
CA ALA A 212 79.73 -55.75 -76.86
C ALA A 212 79.46 -56.88 -77.88
N THR A 213 78.43 -56.75 -78.74
CA THR A 213 78.16 -57.75 -79.80
C THR A 213 79.23 -57.79 -80.91
N LYS A 214 79.81 -56.63 -81.24
CA LYS A 214 80.92 -56.49 -82.20
C LYS A 214 82.23 -57.00 -81.62
N GLN A 215 82.41 -56.85 -80.30
CA GLN A 215 83.53 -57.39 -79.53
C GLN A 215 83.47 -58.92 -79.40
N THR A 216 82.29 -59.53 -79.20
CA THR A 216 82.14 -61.01 -79.17
C THR A 216 82.59 -61.71 -80.45
N LEU A 217 82.38 -61.11 -81.64
CA LEU A 217 82.83 -61.69 -82.93
C LEU A 217 84.36 -61.61 -83.13
N LEU A 218 85.02 -60.66 -82.47
CA LEU A 218 86.48 -60.50 -82.45
C LEU A 218 87.13 -61.31 -81.33
N GLU A 219 86.38 -61.54 -80.24
CA GLU A 219 86.79 -62.34 -79.10
C GLU A 219 86.64 -63.84 -79.36
N ASP A 220 85.67 -64.37 -80.13
CA ASP A 220 85.54 -65.82 -80.42
C ASP A 220 86.83 -66.47 -80.98
N SER A 221 87.65 -65.71 -81.71
CA SER A 221 88.96 -66.15 -82.25
C SER A 221 90.10 -66.05 -81.22
N LYS A 222 89.98 -65.20 -80.20
CA LYS A 222 90.87 -65.10 -79.03
C LYS A 222 90.32 -65.85 -77.80
N ALA A 223 89.07 -66.32 -77.84
CA ALA A 223 88.24 -66.76 -76.73
C ALA A 223 88.65 -68.13 -76.22
N VAL A 224 89.19 -69.03 -77.04
CA VAL A 224 89.62 -70.34 -76.51
C VAL A 224 90.79 -70.20 -75.52
N MET A 225 91.64 -69.18 -75.68
CA MET A 225 92.80 -68.95 -74.83
C MET A 225 92.54 -67.90 -73.73
N VAL A 226 91.70 -66.89 -74.00
CA VAL A 226 91.31 -65.84 -73.06
C VAL A 226 90.09 -66.23 -72.20
N ALA A 227 89.19 -67.11 -72.66
CA ALA A 227 88.03 -67.56 -71.86
C ALA A 227 88.46 -68.28 -70.58
N ARG A 228 89.61 -68.96 -70.56
CA ARG A 228 90.10 -69.63 -69.35
C ARG A 228 90.61 -68.64 -68.29
N SER A 229 91.26 -67.54 -68.69
CA SER A 229 91.66 -66.46 -67.77
C SER A 229 90.49 -65.54 -67.41
N ARG A 230 89.55 -65.30 -68.33
CA ARG A 230 88.33 -64.52 -68.13
C ARG A 230 87.33 -65.23 -67.21
N VAL A 231 87.22 -66.56 -67.28
CA VAL A 231 86.41 -67.36 -66.35
C VAL A 231 86.93 -67.24 -64.92
N LEU A 232 88.25 -67.29 -64.69
CA LEU A 232 88.84 -67.09 -63.35
C LEU A 232 88.63 -65.66 -62.81
N GLU A 233 88.64 -64.65 -63.66
CA GLU A 233 88.36 -63.25 -63.29
C GLU A 233 86.87 -63.05 -62.98
N LEU A 234 85.99 -63.62 -63.82
CA LEU A 234 84.54 -63.62 -63.61
C LEU A 234 84.15 -64.43 -62.38
N GLU A 235 84.84 -65.53 -62.05
CA GLU A 235 84.64 -66.29 -60.81
C GLU A 235 84.95 -65.44 -59.57
N LYS A 236 86.02 -64.61 -59.60
CA LYS A 236 86.34 -63.66 -58.52
C LYS A 236 85.30 -62.56 -58.41
N GLU A 237 84.83 -62.02 -59.54
CA GLU A 237 83.79 -60.98 -59.58
C GLU A 237 82.44 -61.52 -59.10
N VAL A 238 82.08 -62.75 -59.47
CA VAL A 238 80.90 -63.46 -58.95
C VAL A 238 81.03 -63.70 -57.45
N GLN A 239 82.19 -64.09 -56.94
CA GLN A 239 82.40 -64.23 -55.49
C GLN A 239 82.24 -62.88 -54.76
N LEU A 240 82.72 -61.77 -55.32
CA LEU A 240 82.55 -60.44 -54.77
C LEU A 240 81.08 -59.98 -54.80
N LEU A 241 80.38 -60.16 -55.92
CA LEU A 241 78.96 -59.84 -56.04
C LEU A 241 78.10 -60.74 -55.13
N THR A 242 78.52 -61.99 -54.90
CA THR A 242 77.87 -62.92 -53.98
C THR A 242 78.03 -62.44 -52.53
N SER A 243 79.24 -62.03 -52.13
CA SER A 243 79.46 -61.48 -50.78
C SER A 243 78.75 -60.15 -50.56
N GLN A 244 78.67 -59.28 -51.59
CA GLN A 244 77.88 -58.05 -51.56
C GLN A 244 76.37 -58.32 -51.47
N ARG A 245 75.87 -59.30 -52.21
CA ARG A 245 74.46 -59.74 -52.11
C ARG A 245 74.18 -60.27 -50.70
N ASP A 246 75.09 -61.05 -50.12
CA ASP A 246 74.91 -61.61 -48.78
C ASP A 246 74.96 -60.53 -47.70
N SER A 247 75.85 -59.54 -47.83
CA SER A 247 75.89 -58.39 -46.91
C SER A 247 74.64 -57.54 -47.01
N LEU A 248 74.17 -57.23 -48.22
CA LEU A 248 72.90 -56.52 -48.44
C LEU A 248 71.70 -57.33 -47.94
N GLY A 249 71.73 -58.66 -48.07
CA GLY A 249 70.71 -59.55 -47.52
C GLY A 249 70.68 -59.51 -45.99
N GLN A 250 71.85 -59.50 -45.34
CA GLN A 250 71.96 -59.33 -43.89
C GLN A 250 71.46 -57.95 -43.44
N GLU A 251 71.86 -56.87 -44.12
CA GLU A 251 71.38 -55.52 -43.84
C GLU A 251 69.87 -55.40 -44.00
N LEU A 252 69.31 -55.95 -45.08
CA LEU A 252 67.86 -55.98 -45.30
C LEU A 252 67.15 -56.75 -44.18
N SER A 253 67.69 -57.90 -43.76
CA SER A 253 67.11 -58.66 -42.63
C SER A 253 67.17 -57.87 -41.32
N ALA A 254 68.27 -57.15 -41.06
CA ALA A 254 68.43 -56.31 -39.88
C ALA A 254 67.41 -55.15 -39.89
N VAL A 255 67.29 -54.43 -41.01
CA VAL A 255 66.30 -53.37 -41.19
C VAL A 255 64.87 -53.90 -41.05
N THR A 256 64.58 -55.08 -41.60
CA THR A 256 63.25 -55.72 -41.48
C THR A 256 62.91 -56.01 -40.02
N THR A 257 63.85 -56.59 -39.25
CA THR A 257 63.61 -56.84 -37.82
C THR A 257 63.43 -55.56 -37.01
N GLN A 258 64.15 -54.48 -37.37
CA GLN A 258 63.99 -53.19 -36.72
C GLN A 258 62.63 -52.56 -37.02
N LEU A 259 62.17 -52.66 -38.26
CA LEU A 259 60.83 -52.21 -38.66
C LEU A 259 59.73 -52.98 -37.90
N GLU A 260 59.87 -54.30 -37.73
CA GLU A 260 58.91 -55.09 -36.94
C GLU A 260 58.90 -54.67 -35.46
N LYS A 261 60.06 -54.36 -34.87
CA LYS A 261 60.15 -53.82 -33.50
C LYS A 261 59.42 -52.48 -33.38
N GLU A 262 59.63 -51.56 -34.31
CA GLU A 262 58.93 -50.27 -34.31
C GLU A 262 57.42 -50.45 -34.52
N LYS A 263 57.01 -51.37 -35.40
CA LYS A 263 55.59 -51.73 -35.57
C LYS A 263 54.97 -52.24 -34.26
N ALA A 264 55.64 -53.13 -33.54
CA ALA A 264 55.17 -53.65 -32.26
C ALA A 264 55.08 -52.54 -31.18
N LYS A 265 56.02 -51.57 -31.18
CA LYS A 265 55.95 -50.40 -30.30
C LYS A 265 54.73 -49.53 -30.62
N VAL A 266 54.49 -49.21 -31.90
CA VAL A 266 53.33 -48.44 -32.34
C VAL A 266 52.01 -49.13 -31.97
N GLU A 267 51.92 -50.45 -32.15
CA GLU A 267 50.74 -51.21 -31.74
C GLU A 267 50.54 -51.19 -30.21
N SER A 268 51.63 -51.19 -29.44
CA SER A 268 51.57 -51.08 -27.98
C SER A 268 51.10 -49.70 -27.52
N THR A 269 51.59 -48.62 -28.14
CA THR A 269 51.13 -47.25 -27.82
C THR A 269 49.67 -47.06 -28.20
N LEU A 270 49.23 -47.61 -29.34
CA LEU A 270 47.81 -47.58 -29.74
C LEU A 270 46.91 -48.33 -28.74
N ARG A 271 47.35 -49.47 -28.21
CA ARG A 271 46.61 -50.19 -27.16
C ARG A 271 46.50 -49.37 -25.87
N HIS A 272 47.57 -48.67 -25.48
CA HIS A 272 47.55 -47.76 -24.34
C HIS A 272 46.61 -46.57 -24.55
N GLU A 273 46.64 -45.94 -25.72
CA GLU A 273 45.74 -44.85 -26.08
C GLU A 273 44.27 -45.28 -26.00
N LYS A 274 43.92 -46.45 -26.55
CA LYS A 274 42.57 -47.02 -26.45
C LYS A 274 42.15 -47.29 -25.00
N SER A 275 43.06 -47.80 -24.17
CA SER A 275 42.79 -48.01 -22.74
C SER A 275 42.57 -46.69 -22.00
N LEU A 276 43.36 -45.67 -22.32
CA LEU A 276 43.20 -44.33 -21.75
C LEU A 276 41.88 -43.71 -22.18
N GLN A 277 41.51 -43.83 -23.45
CA GLN A 277 40.23 -43.36 -23.97
C GLN A 277 39.05 -44.06 -23.27
N ALA A 278 39.13 -45.38 -23.06
CA ALA A 278 38.10 -46.11 -22.31
C ALA A 278 37.98 -45.61 -20.86
N LYS A 279 39.12 -45.36 -20.18
CA LYS A 279 39.13 -44.78 -18.84
C LYS A 279 38.53 -43.37 -18.81
N GLN A 280 38.86 -42.53 -19.81
CA GLN A 280 38.27 -41.20 -19.94
C GLN A 280 36.75 -41.27 -20.13
N SER A 281 36.25 -42.18 -20.97
CA SER A 281 34.81 -42.40 -21.14
C SER A 281 34.12 -42.85 -19.84
N THR A 282 34.74 -43.77 -19.08
CA THR A 282 34.19 -44.19 -17.77
C THR A 282 34.17 -43.05 -16.75
N LEU A 283 35.22 -42.24 -16.69
CA LEU A 283 35.28 -41.08 -15.78
C LEU A 283 34.23 -40.02 -16.13
N LEU A 284 33.99 -39.77 -17.42
CA LEU A 284 32.92 -38.87 -17.86
C LEU A 284 31.55 -39.39 -17.41
N GLN A 285 31.27 -40.69 -17.60
CA GLN A 285 30.02 -41.29 -17.13
C GLN A 285 29.85 -41.19 -15.60
N GLN A 286 30.94 -41.33 -14.84
CA GLN A 286 30.91 -41.14 -13.39
C GLN A 286 30.64 -39.68 -13.00
N LEU A 287 31.22 -38.72 -13.73
CA LEU A 287 30.95 -37.30 -13.53
C LEU A 287 29.47 -36.99 -13.79
N ASP A 288 28.91 -37.50 -14.88
CA ASP A 288 27.50 -37.32 -15.23
C ASP A 288 26.58 -37.90 -14.14
N SER A 289 26.91 -39.07 -13.57
CA SER A 289 26.13 -39.64 -12.46
C SER A 289 26.19 -38.80 -11.18
N LEU A 290 27.36 -38.22 -10.87
CA LEU A 290 27.52 -37.35 -9.70
C LEU A 290 26.79 -36.01 -9.90
N ASP A 291 26.80 -35.47 -11.12
CA ASP A 291 26.03 -34.26 -11.44
C ASP A 291 24.53 -34.52 -11.31
N GLN A 292 24.05 -35.69 -11.77
CA GLN A 292 22.65 -36.08 -11.57
C GLN A 292 22.29 -36.23 -10.09
N GLU A 293 23.12 -36.92 -9.29
CA GLU A 293 22.90 -37.03 -7.83
C GLU A 293 22.89 -35.65 -7.16
N ARG A 294 23.75 -34.72 -7.59
CA ARG A 294 23.76 -33.34 -7.08
C ARG A 294 22.46 -32.62 -7.40
N GLU A 295 21.97 -32.73 -8.63
CA GLU A 295 20.71 -32.10 -9.05
C GLU A 295 19.51 -32.66 -8.27
N GLU A 296 19.46 -33.98 -8.06
CA GLU A 296 18.42 -34.65 -7.28
C GLU A 296 18.45 -34.21 -5.81
N LEU A 297 19.63 -34.13 -5.20
CA LEU A 297 19.81 -33.62 -3.84
C LEU A 297 19.44 -32.14 -3.73
N GLN A 298 19.77 -31.33 -4.73
CA GLN A 298 19.43 -29.90 -4.76
C GLN A 298 17.92 -29.69 -4.90
N ALA A 299 17.23 -30.48 -5.72
CA ALA A 299 15.78 -30.48 -5.81
C ALA A 299 15.14 -30.87 -4.48
N SER A 300 15.60 -31.96 -3.87
CA SER A 300 15.09 -32.45 -2.57
C SER A 300 15.32 -31.42 -1.45
N LEU A 301 16.46 -30.74 -1.46
CA LEU A 301 16.75 -29.65 -0.52
C LEU A 301 15.76 -28.49 -0.70
N GLY A 302 15.47 -28.10 -1.94
CA GLY A 302 14.49 -27.07 -2.26
C GLY A 302 13.10 -27.40 -1.71
N GLU A 303 12.63 -28.63 -1.90
CA GLU A 303 11.34 -29.09 -1.36
C GLU A 303 11.29 -29.00 0.17
N VAL A 304 12.36 -29.44 0.85
CA VAL A 304 12.45 -29.36 2.32
C VAL A 304 12.51 -27.92 2.82
N GLU A 305 13.21 -27.03 2.10
CA GLU A 305 13.26 -25.59 2.42
C GLU A 305 11.89 -24.92 2.26
N GLU A 306 11.14 -25.27 1.21
CA GLU A 306 9.77 -24.81 1.03
C GLU A 306 8.83 -25.34 2.12
N ASP A 307 8.92 -26.62 2.48
CA ASP A 307 8.16 -27.18 3.60
C ASP A 307 8.48 -26.48 4.91
N ARG A 308 9.77 -26.22 5.16
CA ARG A 308 10.21 -25.48 6.35
C ARG A 308 9.62 -24.06 6.37
N ALA A 309 9.58 -23.37 5.23
CA ALA A 309 8.97 -22.05 5.11
C ALA A 309 7.47 -22.11 5.43
N ARG A 310 6.73 -23.07 4.84
CA ARG A 310 5.30 -23.30 5.13
C ARG A 310 5.05 -23.54 6.62
N MET A 311 5.86 -24.38 7.26
CA MET A 311 5.72 -24.68 8.70
C MET A 311 6.05 -23.45 9.57
N ALA A 312 7.01 -22.62 9.17
CA ALA A 312 7.33 -21.38 9.87
C ALA A 312 6.18 -20.36 9.79
N GLU A 313 5.54 -20.22 8.64
CA GLU A 313 4.35 -19.37 8.46
C GLU A 313 3.19 -19.84 9.33
N GLN A 314 2.91 -21.16 9.35
CA GLN A 314 1.88 -21.74 10.21
C GLN A 314 2.16 -21.51 11.69
N LEU A 315 3.43 -21.63 12.11
CA LEU A 315 3.83 -21.37 13.49
C LEU A 315 3.60 -19.90 13.86
N GLN A 316 3.95 -18.97 12.98
CA GLN A 316 3.75 -17.53 13.20
C GLN A 316 2.26 -17.18 13.31
N GLU A 317 1.41 -17.75 12.44
CA GLU A 317 -0.03 -17.53 12.50
C GLU A 317 -0.64 -18.12 13.79
N SER A 318 -0.21 -19.31 14.20
CA SER A 318 -0.63 -19.90 15.48
C SER A 318 -0.19 -19.05 16.69
N GLN A 319 1.02 -18.49 16.65
CA GLN A 319 1.50 -17.56 17.68
C GLN A 319 0.65 -16.29 17.75
N LYS A 320 0.32 -15.69 16.59
CA LYS A 320 -0.55 -14.52 16.52
C LYS A 320 -1.95 -14.81 17.09
N GLN A 321 -2.54 -15.96 16.75
CA GLN A 321 -3.82 -16.39 17.31
C GLN A 321 -3.75 -16.60 18.83
N LYS A 322 -2.65 -17.18 19.32
CA LYS A 322 -2.39 -17.32 20.76
C LYS A 322 -2.29 -15.97 21.46
N GLU A 323 -1.60 -14.99 20.87
CA GLU A 323 -1.49 -13.64 21.41
C GLU A 323 -2.84 -12.93 21.45
N GLN A 324 -3.64 -13.06 20.39
CA GLN A 324 -5.00 -12.51 20.32
C GLN A 324 -5.92 -13.11 21.39
N SER A 325 -5.95 -14.44 21.52
CA SER A 325 -6.75 -15.12 22.54
C SER A 325 -6.28 -14.78 23.96
N MET A 326 -4.96 -14.67 24.18
CA MET A 326 -4.41 -14.24 25.45
C MET A 326 -4.80 -12.79 25.78
N HIS A 327 -4.80 -11.89 24.79
CA HIS A 327 -5.25 -10.51 24.98
C HIS A 327 -6.75 -10.45 25.31
N GLN A 328 -7.59 -11.19 24.58
CA GLN A 328 -9.02 -11.30 24.89
C GLN A 328 -9.27 -11.80 26.32
N LEU A 329 -8.51 -12.82 26.75
CA LEU A 329 -8.60 -13.34 28.11
C LEU A 329 -8.23 -12.29 29.16
N ARG A 330 -7.20 -11.47 28.92
CA ARG A 330 -6.85 -10.36 29.84
C ARG A 330 -7.97 -9.33 29.94
N VAL A 331 -8.54 -8.93 28.80
CA VAL A 331 -9.66 -7.97 28.78
C VAL A 331 -10.87 -8.54 29.54
N GLN A 332 -11.16 -9.83 29.37
CA GLN A 332 -12.23 -10.49 30.13
C GLN A 332 -11.93 -10.54 31.63
N GLN A 333 -10.67 -10.78 32.03
CA GLN A 333 -10.27 -10.77 33.44
C GLN A 333 -10.43 -9.36 34.04
N GLU A 334 -9.95 -8.32 33.36
CA GLU A 334 -10.08 -6.93 33.81
C GLU A 334 -11.55 -6.52 33.97
N LEU A 335 -12.41 -6.92 33.03
CA LEU A 335 -13.86 -6.68 33.13
C LEU A 335 -14.49 -7.43 34.32
N LEU A 336 -14.04 -8.65 34.59
CA LEU A 336 -14.55 -9.41 35.73
C LEU A 336 -14.14 -8.76 37.05
N ASP A 337 -12.90 -8.26 37.14
CA ASP A 337 -12.40 -7.56 38.32
C ASP A 337 -13.17 -6.24 38.54
N THR A 338 -13.48 -5.47 37.49
CA THR A 338 -14.30 -4.26 37.61
C THR A 338 -15.72 -4.57 38.06
N LEU A 339 -16.37 -5.58 37.46
CA LEU A 339 -17.72 -6.01 37.86
C LEU A 339 -17.75 -6.52 39.31
N GLN A 340 -16.71 -7.21 39.77
CA GLN A 340 -16.59 -7.62 41.16
C GLN A 340 -16.47 -6.41 42.10
N GLN A 341 -15.70 -5.39 41.73
CA GLN A 341 -15.58 -4.17 42.53
C GLN A 341 -16.91 -3.39 42.57
N GLU A 342 -17.60 -3.25 41.44
CA GLU A 342 -18.92 -2.62 41.38
C GLU A 342 -19.93 -3.38 42.24
N LYS A 343 -19.93 -4.71 42.16
CA LYS A 343 -20.77 -5.56 43.02
C LYS A 343 -20.52 -5.26 44.50
N LEU A 344 -19.25 -5.23 44.94
CA LEU A 344 -18.91 -4.94 46.34
C LEU A 344 -19.38 -3.54 46.76
N ASN A 345 -19.21 -2.54 45.90
CA ASN A 345 -19.68 -1.17 46.17
C ASN A 345 -21.21 -1.12 46.30
N LEU A 346 -21.94 -1.81 45.42
CA LEU A 346 -23.40 -1.90 45.47
C LEU A 346 -23.88 -2.64 46.72
N GLU A 347 -23.22 -3.74 47.11
CA GLU A 347 -23.53 -4.46 48.35
C GLU A 347 -23.35 -3.58 49.60
N GLN A 348 -22.33 -2.72 49.61
CA GLN A 348 -22.12 -1.72 50.66
C GLN A 348 -23.25 -0.68 50.68
N SER A 349 -23.58 -0.06 49.53
CA SER A 349 -24.67 0.93 49.45
C SER A 349 -26.03 0.34 49.84
N ILE A 350 -26.32 -0.91 49.46
CA ILE A 350 -27.54 -1.61 49.88
C ILE A 350 -27.55 -1.80 51.40
N SER A 351 -26.42 -2.13 52.00
CA SER A 351 -26.30 -2.30 53.45
C SER A 351 -26.56 -0.98 54.20
N GLU A 352 -25.96 0.12 53.74
CA GLU A 352 -26.21 1.47 54.27
C GLU A 352 -27.68 1.89 54.13
N LEU A 353 -28.29 1.64 52.96
CA LEU A 353 -29.70 1.93 52.74
C LEU A 353 -30.60 1.12 53.68
N ARG A 354 -30.31 -0.16 53.91
CA ARG A 354 -31.05 -0.99 54.88
C ARG A 354 -30.96 -0.44 56.30
N GLU A 355 -29.78 0.04 56.70
CA GLU A 355 -29.58 0.68 58.00
C GLU A 355 -30.39 1.98 58.10
N ASN A 356 -30.38 2.81 57.06
CA ASN A 356 -31.16 4.05 57.00
C ASN A 356 -32.66 3.79 57.07
N VAL A 357 -33.16 2.79 56.34
CA VAL A 357 -34.57 2.37 56.38
C VAL A 357 -34.93 1.92 57.79
N SER A 358 -34.12 1.05 58.41
CA SER A 358 -34.36 0.57 59.78
C SER A 358 -34.43 1.72 60.80
N ARG A 359 -33.56 2.73 60.64
CA ARG A 359 -33.56 3.93 61.49
C ARG A 359 -34.81 4.80 61.29
N LEU A 360 -35.23 5.01 60.04
CA LEU A 360 -36.45 5.76 59.72
C LEU A 360 -37.71 5.03 60.22
N GLU A 361 -37.75 3.70 60.10
CA GLU A 361 -38.83 2.88 60.65
C GLU A 361 -38.93 3.04 62.17
N GLU A 362 -37.80 3.08 62.88
CA GLU A 362 -37.78 3.32 64.32
C GLU A 362 -38.28 4.73 64.68
N GLN A 363 -37.81 5.76 63.97
CA GLN A 363 -38.31 7.12 64.13
C GLN A 363 -39.82 7.21 63.88
N ALA A 364 -40.33 6.48 62.87
CA ALA A 364 -41.76 6.44 62.59
C ALA A 364 -42.55 5.76 63.72
N LYS A 365 -42.02 4.72 64.35
CA LYS A 365 -42.62 4.10 65.54
C LYS A 365 -42.62 5.09 66.71
N ASP A 366 -41.51 5.76 66.98
CA ASP A 366 -41.42 6.76 68.06
C ASP A 366 -42.42 7.90 67.87
N LEU A 367 -42.53 8.43 66.65
CA LEU A 367 -43.51 9.46 66.30
C LEU A 367 -44.94 8.96 66.48
N LYS A 368 -45.23 7.71 66.10
CA LYS A 368 -46.54 7.10 66.29
C LYS A 368 -46.88 6.89 67.77
N GLU A 369 -45.92 6.49 68.59
CA GLU A 369 -46.13 6.41 70.05
C GLU A 369 -46.32 7.79 70.67
N ARG A 370 -45.55 8.80 70.23
CA ARG A 370 -45.75 10.19 70.63
C ARG A 370 -47.14 10.70 70.26
N GLU A 371 -47.60 10.42 69.04
CA GLU A 371 -48.95 10.76 68.60
C GLU A 371 -50.02 10.08 69.47
N LYS A 372 -49.89 8.77 69.71
CA LYS A 372 -50.79 8.04 70.62
C LYS A 372 -50.83 8.72 72.00
N LEU A 373 -49.67 9.04 72.58
CA LEU A 373 -49.60 9.71 73.89
C LEU A 373 -50.29 11.08 73.86
N LEU A 374 -50.11 11.87 72.80
CA LEU A 374 -50.79 13.17 72.65
C LEU A 374 -52.32 13.01 72.53
N VAL A 375 -52.80 11.94 71.89
CA VAL A 375 -54.23 11.61 71.80
C VAL A 375 -54.79 11.18 73.17
N PHE A 376 -54.05 10.36 73.93
CA PHE A 376 -54.47 9.93 75.27
C PHE A 376 -54.37 11.05 76.32
N PHE A 377 -53.45 12.00 76.14
CA PHE A 377 -53.22 13.13 77.03
C PHE A 377 -53.25 14.45 76.26
N PRO A 378 -54.44 14.93 75.84
CA PRO A 378 -54.58 16.17 75.07
C PRO A 378 -54.07 17.42 75.82
N GLU A 379 -54.03 17.37 77.15
CA GLU A 379 -53.53 18.42 78.05
C GLU A 379 -52.01 18.67 77.86
N LEU A 380 -51.26 17.70 77.33
CA LEU A 380 -49.82 17.82 77.04
C LEU A 380 -49.56 18.48 75.68
N HIS A 381 -50.59 18.68 74.86
CA HIS A 381 -50.49 19.46 73.64
C HIS A 381 -50.51 20.94 74.00
N ILE A 382 -49.43 21.67 73.71
CA ILE A 382 -49.36 23.14 73.83
C ILE A 382 -49.65 23.70 72.42
N PRO A 383 -50.85 24.25 72.16
CA PRO A 383 -51.16 24.89 70.88
C PRO A 383 -50.17 26.02 70.61
N ILE A 384 -49.77 26.21 69.35
CA ILE A 384 -48.86 27.27 68.92
C ILE A 384 -49.34 28.65 69.38
N GLU A 385 -50.65 28.85 69.51
CA GLU A 385 -51.28 30.09 69.98
C GLU A 385 -51.02 30.39 71.47
N THR A 386 -50.56 29.41 72.25
CA THR A 386 -50.18 29.58 73.67
C THR A 386 -48.66 29.64 73.88
N GLN A 387 -47.88 29.55 72.79
CA GLN A 387 -46.44 29.75 72.83
C GLN A 387 -46.17 31.25 72.99
N PHE A 388 -45.63 31.64 74.15
CA PHE A 388 -45.12 33.00 74.32
C PHE A 388 -43.92 33.19 73.38
N GLU A 389 -43.96 34.23 72.54
CA GLU A 389 -42.76 34.74 71.88
C GLU A 389 -41.83 35.30 72.96
N SER A 390 -40.93 34.45 73.45
CA SER A 390 -39.93 34.87 74.41
C SER A 390 -38.94 35.79 73.72
N THR A 391 -38.80 37.02 74.22
CA THR A 391 -37.82 37.99 73.71
C THR A 391 -36.38 37.62 74.15
N GLY A 392 -36.23 36.56 74.97
CA GLY A 392 -34.95 36.11 75.56
C GLY A 392 -34.52 36.91 76.80
N ASN A 393 -35.24 37.97 77.16
CA ASN A 393 -35.06 38.73 78.39
C ASN A 393 -36.23 38.46 79.34
N ILE A 394 -35.99 37.57 80.31
CA ILE A 394 -37.00 37.08 81.27
C ILE A 394 -37.69 38.25 82.01
N THR A 395 -36.96 39.32 82.31
CA THR A 395 -37.48 40.50 83.00
C THR A 395 -38.48 41.27 82.15
N GLU A 396 -38.17 41.51 80.87
CA GLU A 396 -39.09 42.18 79.93
C GLU A 396 -40.30 41.30 79.60
N ASP A 397 -40.10 39.99 79.41
CA ASP A 397 -41.19 39.06 79.13
C ASP A 397 -42.15 38.95 80.33
N MET A 398 -41.62 38.90 81.56
CA MET A 398 -42.43 38.89 82.78
C MET A 398 -43.14 40.22 83.01
N GLU A 399 -42.54 41.35 82.64
CA GLU A 399 -43.19 42.66 82.68
C GLU A 399 -44.34 42.76 81.67
N LYS A 400 -44.13 42.33 80.42
CA LYS A 400 -45.19 42.25 79.40
C LYS A 400 -46.32 41.30 79.85
N GLN A 401 -45.98 40.17 80.46
CA GLN A 401 -46.96 39.21 80.98
C GLN A 401 -47.74 39.79 82.17
N LEU A 402 -47.08 40.53 83.06
CA LEU A 402 -47.74 41.26 84.15
C LEU A 402 -48.67 42.35 83.62
N GLN A 403 -48.27 43.10 82.58
CA GLN A 403 -49.14 44.08 81.92
C GLN A 403 -50.36 43.41 81.27
N ALA A 404 -50.17 42.31 80.55
CA ALA A 404 -51.28 41.55 79.97
C ALA A 404 -52.24 41.01 81.04
N ASN A 405 -51.71 40.51 82.15
CA ASN A 405 -52.49 40.09 83.31
C ASN A 405 -53.24 41.26 83.94
N HIS A 406 -52.62 42.43 84.05
CA HIS A 406 -53.28 43.64 84.56
C HIS A 406 -54.48 44.03 83.69
N ILE A 407 -54.34 43.99 82.36
CA ILE A 407 -55.45 44.23 81.41
C ILE A 407 -56.54 43.16 81.58
N ARG A 408 -56.18 41.87 81.66
CA ARG A 408 -57.13 40.77 81.87
C ARG A 408 -57.91 40.94 83.17
N ILE A 409 -57.23 41.27 84.26
CA ILE A 409 -57.85 41.54 85.56
C ILE A 409 -58.79 42.74 85.42
N GLY A 410 -58.38 43.82 84.76
CA GLY A 410 -59.24 44.99 84.51
C GLY A 410 -60.52 44.65 83.73
N VAL A 411 -60.43 43.83 82.67
CA VAL A 411 -61.61 43.35 81.93
C VAL A 411 -62.50 42.48 82.82
N LEU A 412 -61.92 41.57 83.60
CA LEU A 412 -62.67 40.72 84.54
C LEU A 412 -63.32 41.53 85.66
N GLU A 413 -62.68 42.58 86.14
CA GLU A 413 -63.23 43.50 87.13
C GLU A 413 -64.36 44.35 86.53
N GLN A 414 -64.19 44.82 85.29
CA GLN A 414 -65.24 45.53 84.55
C GLN A 414 -66.46 44.63 84.32
N GLU A 415 -66.25 43.38 83.94
CA GLU A 415 -67.34 42.41 83.79
C GLU A 415 -67.94 42.03 85.15
N ASN A 416 -67.16 41.91 86.21
CA ASN A 416 -67.69 41.72 87.56
C ASN A 416 -68.51 42.92 88.03
N MET A 417 -68.13 44.15 87.70
CA MET A 417 -68.95 45.34 87.95
C MET A 417 -70.24 45.32 87.13
N ARG A 418 -70.17 44.95 85.84
CA ARG A 418 -71.36 44.74 84.99
C ARG A 418 -72.29 43.69 85.57
N LEU A 419 -71.75 42.54 85.99
CA LEU A 419 -72.50 41.46 86.60
C LEU A 419 -73.11 41.88 87.93
N ARG A 420 -72.37 42.59 88.80
CA ARG A 420 -72.91 43.14 90.05
C ARG A 420 -74.01 44.16 89.80
N ALA A 421 -73.86 45.03 88.79
CA ALA A 421 -74.90 45.99 88.40
C ALA A 421 -76.14 45.29 87.82
N ALA A 422 -75.95 44.26 86.99
CA ALA A 422 -77.03 43.42 86.50
C ALA A 422 -77.73 42.67 87.66
N LEU A 423 -76.97 42.12 88.61
CA LEU A 423 -77.48 41.47 89.81
C LEU A 423 -78.26 42.46 90.70
N ALA A 424 -77.80 43.70 90.82
CA ALA A 424 -78.51 44.76 91.54
C ALA A 424 -79.83 45.13 90.85
N LYS A 425 -79.84 45.24 89.52
CA LYS A 425 -81.07 45.42 88.73
C LYS A 425 -82.04 44.24 88.89
N VAL A 426 -81.53 43.00 88.91
CA VAL A 426 -82.32 41.80 89.18
C VAL A 426 -82.88 41.80 90.61
N LYS A 427 -82.09 42.19 91.62
CA LYS A 427 -82.58 42.32 93.01
C LYS A 427 -83.64 43.40 93.16
N ALA A 428 -83.50 44.54 92.49
CA ALA A 428 -84.51 45.61 92.48
C ALA A 428 -85.81 45.17 91.78
N ALA A 429 -85.70 44.48 90.64
CA ALA A 429 -86.84 43.89 89.94
C ALA A 429 -87.53 42.77 90.75
N ALA A 430 -86.77 42.03 91.58
CA ALA A 430 -87.30 41.03 92.52
C ALA A 430 -88.09 41.68 93.67
N GLN A 431 -87.62 42.79 94.21
CA GLN A 431 -88.28 43.52 95.31
C GLN A 431 -89.53 44.31 94.85
N GLN A 432 -89.59 44.70 93.57
CA GLN A 432 -90.75 45.37 92.96
C GLN A 432 -91.84 44.40 92.46
N GLY A 433 -91.67 43.08 92.67
CA GLY A 433 -92.68 42.07 92.31
C GLY A 433 -92.88 41.86 90.79
N VAL A 434 -91.98 42.37 89.94
CA VAL A 434 -92.08 42.28 88.46
C VAL A 434 -91.42 41.01 87.90
N LEU A 435 -90.62 40.29 88.69
CA LEU A 435 -90.01 39.04 88.27
C LEU A 435 -90.96 37.86 88.51
N GLN A 436 -91.66 37.43 87.45
CA GLN A 436 -92.37 36.16 87.45
C GLN A 436 -91.36 35.00 87.55
N HIS A 437 -91.47 34.22 88.63
CA HIS A 437 -90.68 33.04 88.89
C HIS A 437 -91.07 31.94 87.89
N ILE A 438 -90.28 31.72 86.83
CA ILE A 438 -90.47 30.58 85.92
C ILE A 438 -89.76 29.35 86.55
N PRO A 439 -90.48 28.28 86.94
CA PRO A 439 -89.86 27.11 87.55
C PRO A 439 -88.91 26.39 86.58
N GLN A 440 -87.76 25.94 87.10
CA GLN A 440 -86.65 25.26 86.38
C GLN A 440 -87.05 24.00 85.59
N THR A 441 -88.28 23.50 85.77
CA THR A 441 -88.82 22.36 85.01
C THR A 441 -89.29 22.71 83.60
N GLN A 442 -89.45 23.99 83.23
CA GLN A 442 -89.86 24.40 81.87
C GLN A 442 -88.72 24.91 80.96
N LEU A 443 -87.53 25.20 81.51
CA LEU A 443 -86.34 25.62 80.73
C LEU A 443 -85.65 24.45 80.01
N ARG A 444 -85.75 23.24 80.54
CA ARG A 444 -85.08 22.05 79.98
C ARG A 444 -85.67 21.60 78.64
N THR A 445 -86.95 21.88 78.41
CA THR A 445 -87.69 21.47 77.20
C THR A 445 -87.47 22.41 76.00
N GLN A 446 -87.10 23.67 76.24
CA GLN A 446 -86.79 24.62 75.15
C GLN A 446 -85.34 24.47 74.64
N LEU A 447 -84.40 24.08 75.50
CA LEU A 447 -82.99 23.84 75.12
C LEU A 447 -82.77 22.52 74.35
N SER A 448 -83.65 21.52 74.51
CA SER A 448 -83.58 20.28 73.72
C SER A 448 -84.03 20.46 72.27
N SER A 449 -84.85 21.48 71.96
CA SER A 449 -85.29 21.75 70.58
C SER A 449 -84.25 22.51 69.74
N GLN A 450 -83.29 23.21 70.36
CA GLN A 450 -82.22 23.92 69.63
C GLN A 450 -80.97 23.08 69.36
N ARG A 451 -80.66 22.04 70.17
CA ARG A 451 -79.50 21.16 69.93
C ARG A 451 -79.70 20.14 68.81
N GLY A 452 -80.93 19.89 68.36
CA GLY A 452 -81.20 18.99 67.23
C GLY A 452 -80.77 19.53 65.86
N GLY A 453 -80.59 20.86 65.72
CA GLY A 453 -80.26 21.50 64.45
C GLY A 453 -78.75 21.67 64.16
N GLU A 454 -77.91 21.68 65.19
CA GLU A 454 -76.46 21.92 65.03
C GLU A 454 -75.66 20.62 64.91
N ALA A 455 -76.11 19.52 65.52
CA ALA A 455 -75.51 18.19 65.35
C ALA A 455 -75.63 17.68 63.88
N ALA A 456 -76.70 18.05 63.18
CA ALA A 456 -76.90 17.69 61.77
C ALA A 456 -75.98 18.47 60.80
N ARG A 457 -75.50 19.67 61.18
CA ARG A 457 -74.58 20.46 60.33
C ARG A 457 -73.11 20.02 60.48
N MET A 458 -72.73 19.50 61.65
CA MET A 458 -71.35 19.05 61.90
C MET A 458 -71.07 17.66 61.32
N VAL A 459 -72.07 16.77 61.28
CA VAL A 459 -71.97 15.44 60.63
C VAL A 459 -71.95 15.54 59.09
N ALA A 460 -72.50 16.61 58.51
CA ALA A 460 -72.44 16.88 57.06
C ALA A 460 -71.07 17.44 56.61
N ALA A 461 -70.33 18.14 57.48
CA ALA A 461 -69.01 18.69 57.15
C ALA A 461 -67.88 17.65 57.28
N ILE A 462 -68.02 16.64 58.15
CA ILE A 462 -67.04 15.55 58.31
C ILE A 462 -67.25 14.44 57.26
N ASN A 463 -68.47 14.27 56.73
CA ASN A 463 -68.75 13.31 55.66
C ASN A 463 -68.44 13.81 54.23
N LEU A 464 -68.09 15.08 54.03
CA LEU A 464 -67.70 15.61 52.71
C LEU A 464 -66.19 15.56 52.41
N SER A 465 -65.33 15.21 53.39
CA SER A 465 -63.89 15.03 53.18
C SER A 465 -63.45 13.56 53.10
N ALA A 466 -64.38 12.62 53.26
CA ALA A 466 -64.13 11.19 53.26
C ALA A 466 -64.94 10.47 52.17
N GLN A 467 -64.77 10.85 50.90
CA GLN A 467 -65.23 10.05 49.75
C GLN A 467 -64.62 10.53 48.42
N LEU A 468 -63.52 9.89 47.98
CA LEU A 468 -63.16 9.45 46.60
C LEU A 468 -61.63 9.23 46.49
N PRO A 469 -61.16 8.27 45.67
CA PRO A 469 -60.57 7.04 46.21
C PRO A 469 -59.17 6.70 45.67
N LEU A 470 -58.51 5.81 46.41
CA LEU A 470 -57.51 4.87 45.90
C LEU A 470 -58.09 3.99 44.79
N LEU A 471 -57.36 3.91 43.67
CA LEU A 471 -57.28 2.88 42.59
C LEU A 471 -57.10 3.65 41.25
N ALA A 472 -55.99 3.57 40.52
CA ALA A 472 -55.23 2.38 40.17
C ALA A 472 -53.74 2.68 39.92
N LEU A 473 -52.89 1.89 40.58
CA LEU A 473 -51.53 1.54 40.18
C LEU A 473 -51.57 0.03 39.89
N CYS A 474 -51.51 -0.31 38.61
CA CYS A 474 -50.88 -1.51 38.09
C CYS A 474 -49.83 -1.03 37.10
#